data_AF-A0A1M5CME2-F1
#
_entry.id   AF-A0A1M5CME2-F1
#
_cell.length_a   1.000
_cell.length_b   1.000
_cell.length_c   1.000
_cell.angle_alpha   90.00
_cell.angle_beta   90.00
_cell.angle_gamma   90.00
#
_symmetry.space_group_name_H-M   'P 1'
#
loop_
_entity.id
_entity.type
_entity.pdbx_description
1 polymer ?
#
loop_
_entity_poly.entity_id
_entity_poly.type
_entity_poly.pdbx_seq_one_letter_code
_entity_poly.pdbx_strand_id
1 'polypeptide(L)'
;MRGYREYRVPFSTREETPFIFGVTVREMAWIASGFLIGVFFSFIAFLIIGPKLQNIILCLPIIIPFIFLGFYLGKKTVIRGDYTESLDKYFIKKIRYKIKPHKYVNFRRFF
;
A
#
# COMPACT_ATOMS: atom_id res chain seq x y z
N MET A 1 43.29 -23.30 -1.31
CA MET A 1 42.38 -22.87 -0.22
C MET A 1 41.31 -21.98 -0.83
N ARG A 2 40.07 -22.47 -0.95
CA ARG A 2 38.94 -21.71 -1.52
C ARG A 2 38.47 -20.70 -0.48
N GLY A 3 38.73 -19.42 -0.72
CA GLY A 3 38.13 -18.34 0.06
C GLY A 3 36.64 -18.33 -0.20
N TYR A 4 35.84 -18.72 0.80
CA TYR A 4 34.42 -18.50 0.81
C TYR A 4 34.17 -16.99 0.81
N ARG A 5 33.73 -16.43 -0.32
CA ARG A 5 33.09 -15.13 -0.32
C ARG A 5 31.71 -15.30 0.32
N GLU A 6 31.63 -14.96 1.60
CA GLU A 6 30.35 -14.70 2.25
C GLU A 6 29.68 -13.51 1.53
N TYR A 7 28.78 -13.80 0.60
CA TYR A 7 27.83 -12.81 0.16
C TYR A 7 26.85 -12.58 1.31
N ARG A 8 27.06 -11.49 2.07
CA ARG A 8 25.99 -10.91 2.88
C ARG A 8 24.94 -10.37 1.91
N VAL A 9 24.00 -11.25 1.53
CA VAL A 9 22.80 -10.84 0.81
C VAL A 9 22.10 -9.84 1.72
N PRO A 10 21.93 -8.56 1.34
CA PRO A 10 21.21 -7.62 2.16
C PRO A 10 19.71 -7.79 1.89
N PHE A 11 19.21 -9.03 2.00
CA PHE A 11 17.82 -9.19 2.39
C PHE A 11 17.81 -8.90 3.88
N SER A 12 17.77 -7.61 4.19
CA SER A 12 17.24 -7.16 5.46
C SER A 12 15.82 -7.72 5.52
N THR A 13 15.69 -8.92 6.07
CA THR A 13 14.52 -9.44 6.77
C THR A 13 14.26 -8.52 7.96
N ARG A 14 14.06 -7.22 7.70
CA ARG A 14 13.25 -6.39 8.56
C ARG A 14 11.83 -6.83 8.28
N GLU A 15 11.52 -8.03 8.77
CA GLU A 15 10.16 -8.46 8.98
C GLU A 15 9.49 -7.29 9.69
N GLU A 16 8.49 -6.69 9.04
CA GLU A 16 7.82 -5.51 9.57
C GLU A 16 7.31 -5.89 10.96
N THR A 17 7.90 -5.28 11.99
CA THR A 17 7.64 -5.67 13.38
C THR A 17 6.14 -5.58 13.63
N PRO A 18 5.48 -6.68 14.01
CA PRO A 18 4.06 -6.64 14.32
C PRO A 18 3.87 -5.68 15.50
N PHE A 19 2.93 -4.75 15.35
CA PHE A 19 2.72 -3.71 16.35
C PHE A 19 1.60 -4.14 17.30
N ILE A 20 0.34 -3.98 16.90
CA ILE A 20 -0.84 -4.32 17.70
C ILE A 20 -1.76 -5.22 16.87
N PHE A 21 -2.34 -6.27 17.49
CA PHE A 21 -3.21 -7.26 16.84
C PHE A 21 -2.57 -8.04 15.67
N GLY A 22 -1.24 -8.14 15.63
CA GLY A 22 -0.53 -8.80 14.52
C GLY A 22 -0.53 -8.00 13.21
N VAL A 23 -0.93 -6.73 13.29
CA VAL A 23 -0.95 -5.79 12.16
C VAL A 23 0.35 -5.00 12.15
N THR A 24 0.95 -4.80 10.97
CA THR A 24 2.18 -3.98 10.86
C THR A 24 1.84 -2.49 10.93
N VAL A 25 2.80 -1.65 11.30
CA VAL A 25 2.62 -0.17 11.32
C VAL A 25 2.14 0.35 9.95
N ARG A 26 2.61 -0.27 8.87
CA ARG A 26 2.22 0.06 7.50
C ARG A 26 0.75 -0.25 7.24
N GLU A 27 0.30 -1.45 7.63
CA GLU A 27 -1.10 -1.85 7.50
C GLU A 27 -2.01 -0.95 8.34
N MET A 28 -1.59 -0.59 9.55
CA MET A 28 -2.32 0.32 10.42
C MET A 28 -2.44 1.73 9.81
N ALA A 29 -1.38 2.23 9.15
CA ALA A 29 -1.43 3.50 8.43
C ALA A 29 -2.45 3.46 7.27
N TRP A 30 -2.51 2.36 6.53
CA TRP A 30 -3.50 2.19 5.46
C TRP A 30 -4.94 2.14 5.97
N ILE A 31 -5.18 1.40 7.07
CA ILE A 31 -6.49 1.35 7.73
C ILE A 31 -6.90 2.75 8.22
N ALA A 32 -5.98 3.47 8.87
CA ALA A 32 -6.22 4.84 9.35
C ALA A 32 -6.52 5.81 8.20
N SER A 33 -5.79 5.69 7.07
CA SER A 33 -6.07 6.50 5.88
C SER A 33 -7.45 6.20 5.29
N GLY A 34 -7.86 4.93 5.24
CA GLY A 34 -9.19 4.53 4.80
C GLY A 34 -10.30 5.06 5.70
N PHE A 35 -10.08 5.04 7.02
CA PHE A 35 -11.00 5.66 7.99
C PHE A 35 -11.15 7.16 7.76
N LEU A 36 -10.05 7.91 7.63
CA LEU A 36 -10.08 9.36 7.38
C LEU A 36 -10.82 9.71 6.08
N ILE A 37 -10.56 8.97 5.01
CA ILE A 37 -11.27 9.14 3.73
C ILE A 37 -12.76 8.83 3.90
N GLY A 38 -13.09 7.75 4.60
CA GLY A 38 -14.48 7.37 4.87
C GLY A 38 -15.23 8.43 5.67
N VAL A 39 -14.62 8.99 6.71
CA VAL A 39 -15.19 10.09 7.50
C VAL A 39 -15.41 11.33 6.63
N PHE A 40 -14.45 11.66 5.77
CA PHE A 40 -14.58 12.79 4.85
C PHE A 40 -15.76 12.62 3.89
N PHE A 41 -15.92 11.44 3.28
CA PHE A 41 -17.07 11.16 2.40
C PHE A 41 -18.40 11.08 3.17
N SER A 42 -18.39 10.55 4.39
CA SER A 42 -19.57 10.54 5.27
C SER A 42 -20.02 11.96 5.60
N PHE A 43 -19.06 12.88 5.84
CA PHE A 43 -19.36 14.30 6.07
C PHE A 43 -19.92 14.98 4.82
N ILE A 44 -19.38 14.69 3.64
CA ILE A 44 -19.94 15.19 2.37
C ILE A 44 -21.38 14.71 2.17
N ALA A 45 -21.63 13.42 2.38
CA ALA A 45 -22.98 12.86 2.27
C ALA A 45 -23.95 13.52 3.27
N PHE A 46 -23.50 13.77 4.50
CA PHE A 46 -24.28 14.48 5.50
C PHE A 46 -24.64 15.91 5.06
N LEU A 47 -23.70 16.65 4.47
CA LEU A 47 -23.96 17.99 3.93
C LEU A 47 -25.00 17.98 2.79
N ILE A 48 -24.98 16.95 1.92
CA ILE A 48 -25.90 16.84 0.78
C ILE A 48 -27.33 16.52 1.25
N ILE A 49 -27.49 15.60 2.20
CA ILE A 49 -28.81 15.15 2.68
C ILE A 49 -29.45 16.17 3.63
N GLY A 50 -28.64 17.01 4.27
CA GLY A 50 -29.06 18.09 5.15
C GLY A 50 -28.85 17.76 6.63
N PRO A 51 -28.63 18.78 7.48
CA PRO A 51 -28.13 18.60 8.85
C PRO A 51 -29.24 18.21 9.83
N LYS A 52 -29.74 16.98 9.73
CA LYS A 52 -30.58 16.35 10.76
C LYS A 52 -29.77 15.29 11.48
N LEU A 53 -29.87 15.21 12.81
CA LEU A 53 -29.17 14.21 13.62
C LEU A 53 -29.40 12.77 13.14
N GLN A 54 -30.60 12.46 12.63
CA GLN A 54 -30.95 11.16 12.07
C GLN A 54 -30.09 10.79 10.84
N ASN A 55 -29.64 11.77 10.06
CA ASN A 55 -28.85 11.56 8.85
C ASN A 55 -27.40 11.19 9.16
N ILE A 56 -26.90 11.48 10.37
CA ILE A 56 -25.55 11.07 10.80
C ILE A 56 -25.44 9.55 10.86
N ILE A 57 -26.47 8.89 11.41
CA ILE A 57 -26.51 7.42 11.54
C ILE A 57 -26.57 6.77 10.14
N LEU A 58 -27.28 7.39 9.20
CA LEU A 58 -27.39 6.91 7.82
C LEU A 58 -26.08 7.06 7.01
N CYS A 59 -25.22 8.03 7.37
CA CYS A 59 -23.96 8.29 6.68
C CYS A 59 -22.78 7.49 7.25
N LEU A 60 -22.89 6.95 8.47
CA LEU A 60 -21.85 6.13 9.11
C LEU A 60 -21.45 4.85 8.34
N PRO A 61 -22.39 4.09 7.71
CA PRO A 61 -22.05 2.91 6.91
C PRO A 61 -21.15 3.21 5.71
N ILE A 62 -21.09 4.46 5.25
CA ILE A 62 -20.21 4.89 4.14
C ILE A 62 -18.74 4.68 4.51
N ILE A 63 -18.38 4.71 5.79
CA ILE A 63 -17.00 4.53 6.24
C ILE A 63 -16.50 3.09 6.03
N ILE A 64 -17.40 2.10 6.18
CA ILE A 64 -17.09 0.66 6.11
C ILE A 64 -16.34 0.27 4.83
N PRO A 65 -16.81 0.59 3.61
CA PRO A 65 -16.09 0.22 2.39
C PRO A 65 -14.69 0.83 2.31
N PHE A 66 -14.48 2.06 2.81
CA PHE A 66 -13.15 2.69 2.77
C PHE A 66 -12.17 2.06 3.77
N ILE A 67 -12.63 1.70 4.96
CA ILE A 67 -11.81 0.93 5.91
C ILE A 67 -11.42 -0.42 5.31
N PHE A 68 -12.39 -1.12 4.71
CA PHE A 68 -12.15 -2.40 4.06
C PHE A 68 -11.13 -2.29 2.92
N LEU A 69 -11.23 -1.22 2.12
CA LEU A 69 -10.29 -0.95 1.04
C LEU A 69 -8.87 -0.65 1.57
N GLY A 70 -8.77 0.13 2.66
CA GLY A 70 -7.51 0.38 3.36
C GLY A 70 -6.88 -0.90 3.91
N PHE A 71 -7.68 -1.75 4.55
CA PHE A 71 -7.24 -3.06 5.03
C PHE A 71 -6.76 -3.97 3.89
N TYR A 72 -7.51 -4.01 2.79
CA TYR A 72 -7.16 -4.78 1.60
C TYR A 72 -5.83 -4.33 0.98
N LEU A 73 -5.61 -3.01 0.85
CA LEU A 73 -4.38 -2.44 0.34
C LEU A 73 -3.18 -2.72 1.26
N GLY A 74 -3.38 -2.63 2.58
CA GLY A 74 -2.33 -2.88 3.56
C GLY A 74 -1.87 -4.34 3.58
N LYS A 75 -2.82 -5.27 3.58
CA LYS A 75 -2.59 -6.70 3.81
C LYS A 75 -2.31 -7.50 2.54
N LYS A 76 -2.79 -7.05 1.37
CA LYS A 76 -2.61 -7.80 0.13
C LYS A 76 -1.15 -7.77 -0.32
N THR A 77 -0.57 -8.96 -0.47
CA THR A 77 0.75 -9.17 -1.05
C THR A 77 0.62 -9.57 -2.52
N VAL A 78 1.58 -9.15 -3.34
CA VAL A 78 1.71 -9.51 -4.74
C VAL A 78 2.94 -10.41 -4.87
N ILE A 79 2.74 -11.60 -5.44
CA ILE A 79 3.81 -12.55 -5.76
C ILE A 79 4.26 -12.24 -7.18
N ARG A 80 5.56 -12.00 -7.40
CA ARG A 80 6.11 -11.78 -8.75
C ARG A 80 7.43 -12.52 -8.90
N GLY A 81 7.41 -13.65 -9.61
CA GLY A 81 8.56 -14.55 -9.66
C GLY A 81 8.87 -15.09 -8.26
N ASP A 82 10.13 -14.97 -7.84
CA ASP A 82 10.62 -15.53 -6.57
C ASP A 82 10.50 -14.58 -5.36
N TYR A 83 9.88 -13.40 -5.53
CA TYR A 83 9.71 -12.42 -4.45
C TYR A 83 8.25 -12.10 -4.13
N THR A 84 7.98 -11.93 -2.84
CA THR A 84 6.74 -11.40 -2.29
C THR A 84 6.94 -9.93 -1.95
N GLU A 85 6.17 -9.05 -2.60
CA GLU A 85 6.16 -7.61 -2.29
C GLU A 85 4.74 -7.21 -1.85
N SER A 86 4.64 -6.22 -0.98
CA SER A 86 3.34 -5.63 -0.64
C SER A 86 2.78 -4.83 -1.81
N LEU A 87 1.46 -4.79 -1.94
CA LEU A 87 0.79 -4.22 -3.10
C LEU A 87 1.06 -2.71 -3.24
N ASP A 88 1.17 -1.98 -2.13
CA ASP A 88 1.57 -0.57 -2.10
C ASP A 88 2.97 -0.32 -2.69
N LYS A 89 3.98 -1.08 -2.25
CA LYS A 89 5.36 -1.01 -2.75
C LYS A 89 5.40 -1.37 -4.23
N TYR A 90 4.64 -2.39 -4.64
CA TYR A 90 4.52 -2.79 -6.04
C TYR A 90 3.97 -1.65 -6.91
N PHE A 91 2.90 -0.97 -6.48
CA PHE A 91 2.34 0.17 -7.20
C PHE A 91 3.32 1.35 -7.27
N ILE A 92 3.97 1.71 -6.17
CA ILE A 92 4.96 2.80 -6.14
C ILE A 92 6.11 2.51 -7.10
N LYS A 93 6.63 1.27 -7.11
CA LYS A 93 7.72 0.84 -7.99
C LYS A 93 7.29 0.88 -9.46
N LYS A 94 6.06 0.42 -9.77
CA LYS A 94 5.50 0.44 -11.12
C LYS A 94 5.27 1.85 -11.65
N ILE A 95 4.78 2.76 -10.80
CA ILE A 95 4.60 4.18 -11.14
C ILE A 95 5.95 4.85 -11.37
N ARG A 96 6.91 4.66 -10.44
CA ARG A 96 8.26 5.22 -10.57
C ARG A 96 8.96 4.70 -11.82
N TYR A 97 8.80 3.41 -12.14
CA TYR A 97 9.29 2.84 -13.39
C TYR A 97 8.70 3.59 -14.59
N LYS A 98 7.37 3.73 -14.69
CA LYS A 98 6.74 4.46 -15.81
C LYS A 98 7.20 5.91 -15.97
N ILE A 99 7.44 6.63 -14.87
CA ILE A 99 7.83 8.04 -14.90
C ILE A 99 9.31 8.21 -15.26
N LYS A 100 10.16 7.24 -14.92
CA LYS A 100 11.60 7.36 -15.17
C LYS A 100 11.88 7.20 -16.67
N PRO A 101 12.58 8.16 -17.31
CA PRO A 101 12.98 8.00 -18.69
C PRO A 101 13.95 6.84 -18.80
N HIS A 102 13.57 5.81 -19.56
CA HIS A 102 14.43 4.69 -19.85
C HIS A 102 15.33 5.09 -21.01
N LYS A 103 16.60 5.40 -20.71
CA LYS A 103 17.62 5.36 -21.76
C LYS A 103 17.77 3.90 -22.17
N TYR A 104 17.12 3.53 -23.26
CA TYR A 104 17.46 2.30 -23.97
C TYR A 104 18.88 2.51 -24.49
N VAL A 105 19.85 1.82 -23.87
CA VAL A 105 21.20 1.76 -24.41
C VAL A 105 21.08 1.02 -25.74
N ASN A 106 21.02 1.75 -26.84
CA ASN A 106 21.14 1.19 -28.17
C ASN A 106 22.56 0.66 -28.29
N PHE A 107 22.78 -0.59 -27.85
CA PHE A 107 23.94 -1.36 -28.27
C PHE A 107 23.76 -1.65 -29.78
N ARG A 108 24.09 -0.66 -30.62
CA ARG A 108 24.52 -0.96 -31.99
C ARG A 108 25.74 -1.84 -31.86
N ARG A 109 25.55 -3.15 -32.04
CA ARG A 109 26.64 -4.07 -32.36
C ARG A 109 27.23 -3.58 -33.68
N PHE A 110 28.33 -2.83 -33.63
CA PHE A 110 29.28 -2.83 -34.72
C PHE A 110 30.13 -4.08 -34.53
N PHE A 111 29.86 -5.07 -35.37
CA PHE A 111 30.78 -6.15 -35.72
C PHE A 111 30.69 -6.33 -37.23
#